data_AF-A0A1I2IT33-F1
#
_entry.id   AF-A0A1I2IT33-F1
#
_cell.length_a   1.000
_cell.length_b   1.000
_cell.length_c   1.000
_cell.angle_alpha   90.00
_cell.angle_beta   90.00
_cell.angle_gamma   90.00
#
_symmetry.space_group_name_H-M   'P 1'
#
loop_
_entity.id
_entity.type
_entity.pdbx_description
1 polymer ?
#
loop_
_entity_poly.entity_id
_entity_poly.type
_entity_poly.pdbx_seq_one_letter_code
_entity_poly.pdbx_strand_id
1 'polypeptide(L)'
;MKLRAAALLALLCFACKDDEDPAEDSVDPRCKTLCTVQEPAVSFGQFDVCSPASVEQCERDCAMRVADVSTSCGSCQLEKASFEAPYIDIYGQHLVCEDGGCVIEGPKGSCPVSNNNGVGMAKEECLRQIFPSNEVECAPSYRDITECSALCGSTS
;
A
#
# COMPACT_ATOMS: atom_id res chain seq x y z
N MET A 1 62.87 41.50 7.50
CA MET A 1 62.74 40.31 8.40
C MET A 1 61.28 39.89 8.35
N LYS A 2 60.82 38.70 7.98
CA LYS A 2 61.42 37.40 7.68
C LYS A 2 60.70 36.78 6.46
N LEU A 3 61.45 35.92 5.78
CA LEU A 3 61.12 35.14 4.59
C LEU A 3 60.19 33.94 4.88
N ARG A 4 59.42 33.59 3.82
CA ARG A 4 59.07 32.24 3.30
C ARG A 4 58.08 31.35 4.06
N ALA A 5 57.02 30.94 3.34
CA ALA A 5 56.84 29.55 2.94
C ALA A 5 55.86 29.46 1.74
N ALA A 6 56.32 28.83 0.66
CA ALA A 6 55.52 28.38 -0.47
C ALA A 6 55.37 26.86 -0.36
N ALA A 7 54.21 26.31 -0.72
CA ALA A 7 53.99 24.97 -1.29
C ALA A 7 52.47 24.81 -1.51
N LEU A 8 51.99 24.72 -2.76
CA LEU A 8 51.80 23.46 -3.50
C LEU A 8 51.05 22.41 -2.67
N LEU A 9 49.78 22.15 -2.97
CA LEU A 9 49.32 20.77 -3.22
C LEU A 9 47.91 20.67 -3.84
N ALA A 10 47.89 19.93 -4.95
CA ALA A 10 46.85 19.08 -5.53
C ALA A 10 45.39 19.59 -5.57
N LEU A 11 44.80 19.87 -6.74
CA LEU A 11 44.29 18.86 -7.69
C LEU A 11 43.47 17.76 -7.00
N LEU A 12 42.27 18.11 -6.55
CA LEU A 12 41.14 17.19 -6.42
C LEU A 12 39.90 17.89 -6.98
N CYS A 13 39.91 18.11 -8.30
CA CYS A 13 38.68 18.09 -9.07
C CYS A 13 38.14 16.66 -8.97
N PHE A 14 37.48 16.33 -7.86
CA PHE A 14 36.59 15.19 -7.82
C PHE A 14 35.49 15.50 -8.83
N ALA A 15 35.66 14.92 -10.02
CA ALA A 15 34.56 14.53 -10.87
C ALA A 15 33.59 13.72 -10.01
N CYS A 16 32.58 14.38 -9.45
CA CYS A 16 31.27 13.76 -9.29
C CYS A 16 30.74 13.68 -10.73
N LYS A 17 31.16 12.67 -11.50
CA LYS A 17 30.53 11.35 -11.60
C LYS A 17 29.04 11.59 -11.78
N ASP A 18 28.69 11.53 -13.07
CA ASP A 18 27.39 11.61 -13.68
C ASP A 18 26.23 11.47 -12.68
N ASP A 19 25.41 12.52 -12.63
CA ASP A 19 23.96 12.42 -12.46
C ASP A 19 23.42 11.45 -13.54
N GLU A 20 23.75 10.16 -13.44
CA GLU A 20 22.85 9.12 -13.88
C GLU A 20 21.68 9.21 -12.90
N ASP A 21 20.71 10.05 -13.28
CA ASP A 21 19.34 10.04 -12.77
C ASP A 21 19.00 8.57 -12.45
N PRO A 22 18.97 8.15 -11.17
CA PRO A 22 18.81 6.75 -10.83
C PRO A 22 17.43 6.37 -11.30
N ALA A 23 17.38 5.72 -12.46
CA ALA A 23 16.18 5.50 -13.24
C ALA A 23 14.97 5.26 -12.33
N GLU A 24 14.08 6.26 -12.21
CA GLU A 24 12.80 6.15 -11.52
C GLU A 24 11.88 5.05 -12.14
N ASP A 25 12.39 4.33 -13.14
CA ASP A 25 11.72 3.28 -13.89
C ASP A 25 12.14 1.84 -13.56
N SER A 26 13.03 1.59 -12.58
CA SER A 26 13.45 0.21 -12.29
C SER A 26 12.57 -0.57 -11.32
N VAL A 27 11.46 0.01 -10.83
CA VAL A 27 10.53 -0.73 -9.96
C VAL A 27 9.80 -1.78 -10.80
N ASP A 28 9.94 -3.05 -10.41
CA ASP A 28 9.32 -4.19 -11.07
C ASP A 28 7.80 -3.92 -11.26
N PRO A 29 7.24 -4.05 -12.47
CA PRO A 29 5.84 -3.73 -12.74
C PRO A 29 4.86 -4.61 -11.93
N ARG A 30 5.30 -5.78 -11.47
CA ARG A 30 4.54 -6.64 -10.56
C ARG A 30 4.39 -5.98 -9.19
N CYS A 31 5.43 -5.28 -8.72
CA CYS A 31 5.41 -4.54 -7.46
C CYS A 31 4.52 -3.30 -7.55
N LYS A 32 4.58 -2.54 -8.65
CA LYS A 32 3.64 -1.42 -8.88
C LYS A 32 2.18 -1.89 -8.86
N THR A 33 1.91 -3.04 -9.50
CA THR A 33 0.56 -3.63 -9.54
C THR A 33 0.11 -4.08 -8.14
N LEU A 34 0.98 -4.74 -7.38
CA LEU A 34 0.70 -5.19 -6.02
C LEU A 34 0.42 -4.02 -5.06
N CYS A 35 1.23 -2.97 -5.14
CA CYS A 35 1.23 -1.87 -4.17
C CYS A 35 0.26 -0.73 -4.55
N THR A 36 -0.57 -0.92 -5.59
CA THR A 36 -1.58 0.07 -5.96
C THR A 36 -2.65 0.17 -4.86
N VAL A 37 -2.90 1.38 -4.37
CA VAL A 37 -4.03 1.64 -3.46
C VAL A 37 -5.32 1.39 -4.22
N GLN A 38 -6.00 0.30 -3.91
CA GLN A 38 -7.38 0.11 -4.33
C GLN A 38 -8.28 0.85 -3.34
N GLU A 39 -9.11 1.75 -3.85
CA GLU A 39 -10.16 2.35 -3.02
C GLU A 39 -11.07 1.21 -2.57
N PRO A 40 -11.18 0.98 -1.25
CA PRO A 40 -11.90 -0.18 -0.78
C PRO A 40 -13.38 -0.05 -1.12
N ALA A 41 -13.97 -1.16 -1.55
CA ALA A 41 -15.41 -1.22 -1.73
C ALA A 41 -16.08 -1.06 -0.35
N VAL A 42 -16.78 0.06 -0.18
CA VAL A 42 -17.53 0.46 1.03
C VAL A 42 -18.43 -0.67 1.55
N SER A 43 -18.91 -1.54 0.65
CA SER A 43 -19.73 -2.71 0.96
C SER A 43 -19.06 -3.76 1.86
N PHE A 44 -17.72 -3.77 1.96
CA PHE A 44 -16.98 -4.73 2.77
C PHE A 44 -16.47 -4.15 4.08
N GLY A 45 -16.65 -2.85 4.36
CA GLY A 45 -16.24 -2.25 5.63
C GLY A 45 -14.77 -1.89 5.73
N GLN A 46 -14.07 -1.98 4.61
CA GLN A 46 -12.81 -1.28 4.43
C GLN A 46 -13.16 0.16 4.06
N PHE A 47 -12.79 1.11 4.92
CA PHE A 47 -12.97 2.54 4.68
C PHE A 47 -11.63 3.24 4.60
N ASP A 48 -10.68 2.79 5.41
CA ASP A 48 -9.34 3.35 5.41
C ASP A 48 -8.59 2.97 4.13
N VAL A 49 -7.71 3.88 3.72
CA VAL A 49 -6.85 3.71 2.55
C VAL A 49 -5.40 3.70 2.99
N CYS A 50 -4.56 2.96 2.28
CA CYS A 50 -3.14 2.95 2.58
C CYS A 50 -2.52 4.31 2.26
N SER A 51 -1.73 4.84 3.21
CA SER A 51 -1.01 6.09 3.02
C SER A 51 -0.03 6.02 1.83
N PRO A 52 0.29 7.15 1.17
CA PRO A 52 1.31 7.18 0.12
C PRO A 52 2.67 6.62 0.57
N ALA A 53 3.06 6.89 1.82
CA ALA A 53 4.31 6.36 2.39
C ALA A 53 4.30 4.81 2.49
N SER A 54 3.13 4.22 2.80
CA SER A 54 2.95 2.77 2.81
C SER A 54 3.10 2.16 1.41
N VAL A 55 2.63 2.86 0.37
CA VAL A 55 2.75 2.43 -1.04
C VAL A 55 4.21 2.36 -1.45
N GLU A 56 4.95 3.45 -1.22
CA GLU A 56 6.38 3.49 -1.54
C GLU A 56 7.15 2.42 -0.78
N GLN A 57 6.80 2.19 0.50
CA GLN A 57 7.41 1.13 1.29
C GLN A 57 7.10 -0.26 0.74
N CYS A 58 5.85 -0.51 0.35
CA CYS A 58 5.44 -1.75 -0.31
C CYS A 58 6.23 -2.01 -1.59
N GLU A 59 6.43 -0.99 -2.42
CA GLU A 59 7.18 -1.12 -3.67
C GLU A 59 8.64 -1.48 -3.41
N ARG A 60 9.28 -0.83 -2.42
CA ARG A 60 10.64 -1.16 -1.99
C ARG A 60 10.75 -2.58 -1.46
N ASP A 61 9.85 -2.99 -0.58
CA ASP A 61 9.86 -4.33 0.03
C ASP A 61 9.62 -5.42 -1.01
N CYS A 62 8.70 -5.17 -1.93
CA CYS A 62 8.44 -6.08 -3.05
C CYS A 62 9.66 -6.21 -3.97
N ALA A 63 10.29 -5.09 -4.35
CA ALA A 63 11.47 -5.09 -5.21
C ALA A 63 12.63 -5.85 -4.57
N MET A 64 12.92 -5.61 -3.29
CA MET A 64 13.94 -6.36 -2.55
C MET A 64 13.66 -7.86 -2.51
N ARG A 65 12.39 -8.25 -2.38
CA ARG A 65 11.99 -9.65 -2.32
C ARG A 65 12.24 -10.41 -3.63
N VAL A 66 12.12 -9.73 -4.77
CA VAL A 66 12.22 -10.36 -6.10
C VAL A 66 13.52 -10.07 -6.85
N ALA A 67 14.42 -9.23 -6.31
CA ALA A 67 15.62 -8.76 -7.00
C ALA A 67 16.55 -9.90 -7.48
N ASP A 68 16.75 -10.93 -6.65
CA ASP A 68 17.76 -11.97 -6.88
C ASP A 68 17.16 -13.35 -7.14
N VAL A 69 15.89 -13.42 -7.52
CA VAL A 69 15.22 -14.70 -7.79
C VAL A 69 14.79 -14.81 -9.25
N SER A 70 14.67 -16.05 -9.73
CA SER A 70 14.11 -16.30 -11.05
C SER A 70 12.70 -15.72 -11.16
N THR A 71 12.29 -15.32 -12.37
CA THR A 71 10.96 -14.77 -12.61
C THR A 71 9.85 -15.69 -12.10
N SER A 72 10.00 -17.01 -12.25
CA SER A 72 9.04 -18.00 -11.75
C SER A 72 8.97 -18.06 -10.23
N CYS A 73 10.12 -18.00 -9.54
CA CYS A 73 10.17 -17.92 -8.08
C CYS A 73 9.54 -16.61 -7.59
N GLY A 74 9.93 -15.46 -8.17
CA GLY A 74 9.37 -14.16 -7.81
C GLY A 74 7.86 -14.11 -8.00
N SER A 75 7.34 -14.62 -9.13
CA SER A 75 5.89 -14.69 -9.36
C SER A 75 5.18 -15.59 -8.35
N CYS A 76 5.76 -16.74 -7.96
CA CYS A 76 5.18 -17.58 -6.91
C CYS A 76 5.10 -16.85 -5.56
N GLN A 77 6.14 -16.11 -5.19
CA GLN A 77 6.17 -15.36 -3.93
C GLN A 77 5.12 -14.22 -3.91
N LEU A 78 4.85 -13.62 -5.07
CA LEU A 78 3.86 -12.55 -5.22
C LEU A 78 2.42 -13.03 -5.46
N GLU A 79 2.21 -14.30 -5.81
CA GLU A 79 0.88 -14.83 -6.18
C GLU A 79 -0.19 -14.70 -5.07
N LYS A 80 0.21 -14.79 -3.81
CA LYS A 80 -0.67 -14.55 -2.63
C LYS A 80 -0.31 -13.25 -1.92
N ALA A 81 0.46 -12.37 -2.55
CA ALA A 81 0.78 -11.11 -1.93
C ALA A 81 -0.47 -10.22 -1.91
N SER A 82 -0.65 -9.49 -0.82
CA SER A 82 -1.71 -8.51 -0.69
C SER A 82 -1.18 -7.25 -0.04
N PHE A 83 -1.75 -6.11 -0.43
CA PHE A 83 -1.47 -4.82 0.17
C PHE A 83 -2.80 -4.10 0.34
N GLU A 84 -3.34 -4.19 1.56
CA GLU A 84 -4.68 -3.72 1.88
C GLU A 84 -4.66 -3.01 3.23
N ALA A 85 -5.56 -2.04 3.39
CA ALA A 85 -5.79 -1.42 4.68
C ALA A 85 -6.37 -2.45 5.66
N PRO A 86 -6.13 -2.28 6.98
CA PRO A 86 -6.70 -3.15 7.99
C PRO A 86 -8.22 -3.25 7.83
N TYR A 87 -8.72 -4.49 7.86
CA TYR A 87 -10.14 -4.73 7.85
C TYR A 87 -10.76 -4.28 9.18
N ILE A 88 -11.73 -3.36 9.11
CA ILE A 88 -12.56 -3.02 10.25
C ILE A 88 -13.80 -3.92 10.17
N ASP A 89 -14.02 -4.73 11.20
CA ASP A 89 -15.22 -5.54 11.29
C ASP A 89 -16.44 -4.66 11.52
N ILE A 90 -17.18 -4.44 10.45
CA ILE A 90 -18.42 -3.67 10.43
C ILE A 90 -19.64 -4.57 10.60
N TYR A 91 -19.50 -5.88 10.83
CA TYR A 91 -20.65 -6.76 11.09
C TYR A 91 -21.33 -6.44 12.44
N GLY A 92 -20.69 -5.62 13.29
CA GLY A 92 -21.31 -4.98 14.45
C GLY A 92 -22.25 -3.81 14.11
N GLN A 93 -22.47 -3.49 12.83
CA GLN A 93 -23.45 -2.48 12.41
C GLN A 93 -24.85 -2.86 12.87
N HIS A 94 -25.34 -2.13 13.85
CA HIS A 94 -26.74 -2.16 14.24
C HIS A 94 -27.55 -1.39 13.19
N LEU A 95 -28.00 -2.10 12.15
CA LEU A 95 -29.12 -1.64 11.35
C LEU A 95 -30.37 -1.77 12.21
N VAL A 96 -30.79 -0.67 12.83
CA VAL A 96 -32.00 -0.63 13.66
C VAL A 96 -33.14 -0.11 12.82
N CYS A 97 -34.21 -0.89 12.66
CA CYS A 97 -35.37 -0.49 11.88
C CYS A 97 -36.59 -0.37 12.79
N GLU A 98 -37.14 0.85 12.88
CA GLU A 98 -38.33 1.18 13.66
C GLU A 98 -39.26 2.08 12.82
N ASP A 99 -40.57 1.88 12.96
CA ASP A 99 -41.62 2.72 12.35
C ASP A 99 -41.44 3.02 10.84
N GLY A 100 -40.94 2.04 10.09
CA GLY A 100 -40.76 2.13 8.63
C GLY A 100 -39.48 2.83 8.17
N GLY A 101 -38.66 3.34 9.10
CA GLY A 101 -37.30 3.81 8.83
C GLY A 101 -36.25 2.81 9.33
N CYS A 102 -35.03 2.92 8.80
CA CYS A 102 -33.87 2.25 9.38
C CYS A 102 -32.77 3.28 9.66
N VAL A 103 -31.93 2.98 10.65
CA VAL A 103 -30.77 3.79 11.04
C VAL A 103 -29.56 2.87 11.06
N ILE A 104 -28.44 3.35 10.52
CA ILE A 104 -27.13 2.71 10.66
C ILE A 104 -26.32 3.54 11.64
N GLU A 105 -25.76 2.88 12.64
CA GLU A 105 -24.88 3.49 13.63
C GLU A 105 -23.40 3.14 13.36
N GLY A 106 -22.51 4.08 13.64
CA GLY A 106 -21.07 3.93 13.48
C GLY A 106 -20.28 4.89 14.37
N PRO A 107 -18.93 4.86 14.28
CA PRO A 107 -18.04 5.63 15.15
C PRO A 107 -18.26 7.15 15.11
N LYS A 108 -18.75 7.70 13.99
CA LYS A 108 -19.01 9.14 13.84
C LYS A 108 -20.48 9.53 14.02
N GLY A 109 -21.33 8.61 14.45
CA GLY A 109 -22.74 8.86 14.71
C GLY A 109 -23.64 7.90 13.94
N SER A 110 -24.81 8.37 13.56
CA SER A 110 -25.84 7.55 12.93
C SER A 110 -26.47 8.27 11.75
N CYS A 111 -26.87 7.52 10.71
CA CYS A 111 -27.61 8.08 9.58
C CYS A 111 -28.85 7.25 9.23
N PRO A 112 -29.96 7.90 8.86
CA PRO A 112 -31.16 7.20 8.43
C PRO A 112 -30.97 6.63 7.01
N VAL A 113 -31.43 5.41 6.79
CA VAL A 113 -31.51 4.76 5.48
C VAL A 113 -32.96 4.36 5.22
N SER A 114 -33.48 4.77 4.06
CA SER A 114 -34.86 4.46 3.66
C SER A 114 -34.99 2.98 3.26
N ASN A 115 -36.08 2.34 3.67
CA ASN A 115 -36.41 0.94 3.34
C ASN A 115 -36.81 0.70 1.87
N ASN A 116 -36.88 1.74 1.04
CA ASN A 116 -37.30 1.62 -0.36
C ASN A 116 -36.13 1.26 -1.29
N ASN A 117 -36.42 0.81 -2.51
CA ASN A 117 -35.55 0.21 -3.57
C ASN A 117 -34.23 0.93 -3.99
N GLY A 118 -33.67 1.83 -3.18
CA GLY A 118 -32.34 2.44 -3.32
C GLY A 118 -31.39 2.12 -2.16
N VAL A 119 -31.68 1.07 -1.37
CA VAL A 119 -30.92 0.70 -0.15
C VAL A 119 -29.41 0.66 -0.40
N GLY A 120 -28.96 0.16 -1.56
CA GLY A 120 -27.54 0.07 -1.88
C GLY A 120 -26.81 1.42 -1.81
N MET A 121 -27.29 2.42 -2.57
CA MET A 121 -26.63 3.74 -2.62
C MET A 121 -26.84 4.56 -1.35
N ALA A 122 -28.05 4.53 -0.76
CA ALA A 122 -28.33 5.26 0.48
C ALA A 122 -27.52 4.69 1.66
N LYS A 123 -27.35 3.37 1.70
CA LYS A 123 -26.49 2.68 2.68
C LYS A 123 -25.03 3.03 2.46
N GLU A 124 -24.54 2.98 1.23
CA GLU A 124 -23.14 3.29 0.92
C GLU A 124 -22.79 4.73 1.32
N GLU A 125 -23.64 5.70 0.98
CA GLU A 125 -23.46 7.10 1.37
C GLU A 125 -23.50 7.28 2.90
N CYS A 126 -24.46 6.63 3.56
CA CYS A 126 -24.54 6.62 5.02
C CYS A 126 -23.26 6.05 5.65
N LEU A 127 -22.74 4.95 5.10
CA LEU A 127 -21.49 4.34 5.55
C LEU A 127 -20.28 5.27 5.38
N ARG A 128 -20.15 5.97 4.25
CA ARG A 128 -19.10 6.98 4.06
C ARG A 128 -19.14 8.10 5.11
N GLN A 129 -20.34 8.49 5.56
CA GLN A 129 -20.50 9.55 6.57
C GLN A 129 -20.10 9.08 7.97
N ILE A 130 -20.54 7.89 8.38
CA ILE A 130 -20.32 7.41 9.75
C ILE A 130 -18.98 6.66 9.93
N PHE A 131 -18.37 6.23 8.83
CA PHE A 131 -17.01 5.66 8.72
C PHE A 131 -16.21 6.43 7.66
N PRO A 132 -15.75 7.65 7.95
CA PRO A 132 -14.93 8.39 7.02
C PRO A 132 -13.60 7.66 6.79
N SER A 133 -13.17 7.59 5.54
CA SER A 133 -11.88 7.06 5.14
C SER A 133 -10.74 7.84 5.79
N ASN A 134 -9.82 7.14 6.43
CA ASN A 134 -8.56 7.71 6.92
C ASN A 134 -7.38 7.10 6.17
N GLU A 135 -6.30 7.86 6.04
CA GLU A 135 -5.03 7.28 5.62
C GLU A 135 -4.40 6.52 6.78
N VAL A 136 -4.02 5.27 6.54
CA VAL A 136 -3.43 4.39 7.55
C VAL A 136 -2.12 3.78 7.07
N GLU A 137 -1.30 3.36 8.03
CA GLU A 137 -0.14 2.54 7.75
C GLU A 137 -0.58 1.14 7.30
N CYS A 138 -0.05 0.70 6.17
CA CYS A 138 -0.29 -0.62 5.61
C CYS A 138 1.04 -1.34 5.45
N ALA A 139 1.00 -2.66 5.58
CA ALA A 139 2.15 -3.51 5.30
C ALA A 139 1.74 -4.58 4.29
N PRO A 140 2.56 -4.86 3.27
CA PRO A 140 2.29 -5.96 2.37
C PRO A 140 2.41 -7.29 3.11
N SER A 141 1.51 -8.21 2.81
CA SER A 141 1.67 -9.61 3.13
C SER A 141 2.22 -10.34 1.91
N TYR A 142 3.08 -11.33 2.14
CA TYR A 142 3.65 -12.16 1.08
C TYR A 142 3.46 -13.63 1.41
N ARG A 143 3.46 -14.47 0.37
CA ARG A 143 3.56 -15.92 0.56
C ARG A 143 4.89 -16.25 1.25
N ASP A 144 4.87 -17.27 2.11
CA ASP A 144 6.11 -17.82 2.68
C ASP A 144 7.05 -18.32 1.57
N ILE A 145 8.35 -18.01 1.68
CA ILE A 145 9.35 -18.37 0.68
C ILE A 145 9.47 -19.90 0.54
N THR A 146 9.25 -20.63 1.63
CA THR A 146 9.34 -22.09 1.65
C THR A 146 8.27 -22.76 0.77
N GLU A 147 7.10 -22.13 0.61
CA GLU A 147 6.05 -22.60 -0.32
C GLU A 147 6.50 -22.53 -1.79
N CYS A 148 7.48 -21.69 -2.12
CA CYS A 148 8.02 -21.53 -3.48
C CYS A 148 9.37 -22.22 -3.69
N SER A 149 9.87 -22.95 -2.70
CA SER A 149 11.23 -23.53 -2.70
C SER A 149 11.56 -24.37 -3.94
N ALA A 150 10.60 -25.13 -4.47
CA ALA A 150 10.78 -25.91 -5.70
C ALA A 150 11.12 -25.04 -6.93
N LEU A 151 10.60 -23.82 -6.99
CA LEU A 151 10.85 -22.85 -8.07
C LEU A 151 12.10 -22.00 -7.79
N CYS A 152 12.38 -21.71 -6.52
CA CYS A 152 13.46 -20.84 -6.09
C CYS A 152 14.83 -21.52 -6.03
N GLY A 153 14.88 -22.86 -5.89
CA GLY A 153 16.12 -23.65 -5.92
C GLY A 153 16.60 -24.06 -7.32
N SER A 154 15.81 -23.74 -8.35
CA SER A 154 16.15 -24.01 -9.76
C SER A 154 16.96 -22.82 -10.31
N THR A 155 18.16 -22.60 -9.79
CA THR A 155 19.10 -21.66 -10.41
C THR A 155 19.59 -22.27 -11.72
N SER A 156 19.11 -21.74 -12.85
CA SER A 156 19.74 -21.92 -14.17
C SER A 156 20.92 -20.98 -14.32
#